data_AF-A0A369XTS8-F1
#
_entry.id   AF-A0A369XTS8-F1
#
_cell.length_a   1.000
_cell.length_b   1.000
_cell.length_c   1.000
_cell.angle_alpha   90.00
_cell.angle_beta   90.00
_cell.angle_gamma   90.00
#
_symmetry.space_group_name_H-M   'P 1'
#
loop_
_entity.id
_entity.type
_entity.pdbx_description
1 polymer ?
#
loop_
_entity_poly.entity_id
_entity_poly.type
_entity_poly.pdbx_seq_one_letter_code
_entity_poly.pdbx_strand_id
1 'polypeptide(L)'
;MKKKNLIYTLILFGVLIVLTVYRPQNTVKSRKEILREQKQEELKEKLDTGRKKLEETIQRNQKLLEENEIKRGEIRKKLENIKDEILSESDEKIRREKLDVFLTEIDEYKYFPEDSVIILEALKESLSIDDIKKINMRLYKSYKSMNQFDKADKIMAELKGGKNA
;
A
#
# COMPACT_ATOMS: atom_id res chain seq x y z
N MET A 1 -51.83 81.77 -15.32
CA MET A 1 -50.59 81.03 -15.00
C MET A 1 -50.86 79.85 -14.04
N LYS A 2 -51.55 78.78 -14.49
CA LYS A 2 -51.91 77.66 -13.57
C LYS A 2 -51.75 76.23 -14.14
N LYS A 3 -51.70 76.05 -15.47
CA LYS A 3 -51.57 74.70 -16.09
C LYS A 3 -50.11 74.25 -16.32
N LYS A 4 -49.19 75.17 -16.63
CA LYS A 4 -47.79 74.82 -16.92
C LYS A 4 -47.06 74.26 -15.69
N ASN A 5 -47.28 74.85 -14.51
CA ASN A 5 -46.64 74.37 -13.27
C ASN A 5 -47.10 72.97 -12.86
N LEU A 6 -48.34 72.59 -13.19
CA LEU A 6 -48.88 71.25 -12.90
C LEU A 6 -48.22 70.17 -13.76
N ILE A 7 -47.87 70.51 -15.01
CA ILE A 7 -47.16 69.59 -15.91
C ILE A 7 -45.72 69.39 -15.43
N TYR A 8 -45.05 70.48 -15.02
CA TYR A 8 -43.70 70.38 -14.49
C TYR A 8 -43.63 69.56 -13.18
N THR A 9 -44.62 69.69 -12.28
CA THR A 9 -44.66 68.84 -11.08
C THR A 9 -44.92 67.37 -11.40
N LEU A 10 -45.73 67.07 -12.41
CA LEU A 10 -46.01 65.69 -12.83
C LEU A 10 -44.79 65.03 -13.47
N ILE A 11 -44.05 65.77 -14.30
CA ILE A 11 -42.78 65.30 -14.88
C ILE A 11 -41.75 65.08 -13.78
N LEU A 12 -41.64 66.00 -12.81
CA LEU A 12 -40.71 65.86 -11.69
C LEU A 12 -41.01 64.60 -10.85
N PHE A 13 -42.30 64.32 -10.62
CA PHE A 13 -42.73 63.13 -9.91
C PHE A 13 -42.43 61.85 -10.70
N GLY A 14 -42.64 61.87 -12.02
CA GLY A 14 -42.28 60.76 -12.90
C GLY A 14 -40.78 60.45 -12.87
N VAL A 15 -39.92 61.48 -12.91
CA VAL A 15 -38.47 61.33 -12.82
C VAL A 15 -38.04 60.80 -11.45
N LEU A 16 -38.69 61.24 -10.37
CA LEU A 16 -38.45 60.73 -9.01
C LEU A 16 -38.83 59.26 -8.85
N ILE A 17 -39.95 58.83 -9.44
CA ILE A 17 -40.37 57.42 -9.42
C ILE A 17 -39.38 56.56 -10.22
N VAL A 18 -38.94 57.02 -11.39
CA VAL A 18 -37.93 56.31 -12.18
C VAL A 18 -36.61 56.22 -11.40
N LEU A 19 -36.15 57.29 -10.75
CA LEU A 19 -34.91 57.26 -9.95
C LEU A 19 -34.98 56.32 -8.73
N THR A 20 -36.16 56.13 -8.14
CA THR A 20 -36.34 55.26 -6.97
C THR A 20 -36.54 53.79 -7.35
N VAL A 21 -37.25 53.51 -8.46
CA VAL A 21 -37.49 52.15 -8.96
C VAL A 21 -36.31 51.61 -9.75
N TYR A 22 -35.58 52.47 -10.48
CA TYR A 22 -34.43 52.08 -11.31
C TYR A 22 -33.09 52.23 -10.57
N ARG A 23 -33.09 52.30 -9.23
CA ARG A 23 -31.87 52.04 -8.48
C ARG A 23 -31.50 50.57 -8.73
N PRO A 24 -30.35 50.27 -9.35
CA PRO A 24 -29.88 48.90 -9.37
C PRO A 24 -29.79 48.46 -7.91
N GLN A 25 -30.54 47.43 -7.54
CA GLN A 25 -30.26 46.70 -6.34
C GLN A 25 -28.88 46.09 -6.56
N ASN A 26 -27.83 46.83 -6.20
CA ASN A 26 -26.55 46.22 -5.88
C ASN A 26 -26.89 45.21 -4.80
N THR A 27 -26.92 43.93 -5.18
CA THR A 27 -27.10 42.81 -4.28
C THR A 27 -25.90 42.77 -3.35
N VAL A 28 -25.91 43.64 -2.34
CA VAL A 28 -24.95 43.62 -1.25
C VAL A 28 -25.21 42.30 -0.54
N LYS A 29 -24.40 41.28 -0.85
CA LYS A 29 -24.49 39.96 -0.25
C LYS A 29 -24.55 40.12 1.27
N SER A 30 -25.49 39.42 1.90
CA SER A 30 -25.62 39.48 3.35
C SER A 30 -24.32 39.00 4.00
N ARG A 31 -23.95 39.53 5.17
CA ARG A 31 -22.79 39.01 5.93
C ARG A 31 -22.85 37.49 6.12
N LYS A 32 -24.06 36.90 6.19
CA LYS A 32 -24.26 35.44 6.27
C LYS A 32 -23.91 34.72 4.97
N GLU A 33 -24.14 35.33 3.80
CA GLU A 33 -23.78 34.76 2.50
C GLU A 33 -22.28 34.83 2.27
N ILE A 34 -21.64 35.97 2.58
CA ILE A 34 -20.18 36.13 2.50
C ILE A 34 -19.47 35.06 3.37
N LEU A 35 -19.95 34.87 4.60
CA LEU A 35 -19.37 33.88 5.51
C LEU A 35 -19.59 32.43 5.04
N ARG A 36 -20.68 32.14 4.31
CA ARG A 36 -20.94 30.82 3.72
C ARG A 36 -20.02 30.55 2.53
N GLU A 37 -19.85 31.54 1.66
CA GLU A 37 -18.95 31.46 0.51
C GLU A 37 -17.50 31.24 0.96
N GLN A 38 -17.02 32.00 1.95
CA GLN A 38 -15.68 31.83 2.52
C GLN A 38 -15.48 30.42 3.10
N LYS A 39 -16.45 29.89 3.86
CA LYS A 39 -16.36 28.52 4.40
C LYS A 39 -16.38 27.46 3.29
N GLN A 40 -17.12 27.68 2.21
CA GLN A 40 -17.13 26.78 1.06
C GLN A 40 -15.79 26.80 0.31
N GLU A 41 -15.18 27.98 0.15
CA GLU A 41 -13.85 28.13 -0.44
C GLU A 41 -12.77 27.45 0.43
N GLU A 42 -12.78 27.67 1.75
CA GLU A 42 -11.86 26.98 2.68
C GLU A 42 -12.02 25.46 2.64
N LEU A 43 -13.26 24.96 2.54
CA LEU A 43 -13.53 23.52 2.41
C LEU A 43 -12.99 22.99 1.09
N LYS A 44 -13.15 23.73 -0.01
CA LYS A 44 -12.64 23.35 -1.33
C LYS A 44 -11.12 23.30 -1.34
N GLU A 45 -10.46 24.30 -0.77
CA GLU A 45 -8.99 24.33 -0.64
C GLU A 45 -8.45 23.17 0.21
N LYS A 46 -9.13 22.86 1.33
CA LYS A 46 -8.77 21.70 2.17
C LYS A 46 -8.95 20.37 1.43
N LEU A 47 -10.00 20.24 0.61
CA LEU A 47 -10.23 19.05 -0.20
C LEU A 47 -9.16 18.90 -1.30
N ASP A 48 -8.82 19.99 -1.98
CA ASP A 48 -7.80 19.98 -3.05
C ASP A 48 -6.41 19.66 -2.49
N THR A 49 -6.04 20.27 -1.36
CA THR A 49 -4.77 19.97 -0.67
C THR A 49 -4.74 18.55 -0.11
N GLY A 50 -5.85 18.06 0.46
CA GLY A 50 -5.99 16.69 0.93
C GLY A 50 -5.84 15.68 -0.21
N ARG A 51 -6.50 15.92 -1.35
CA ARG A 51 -6.41 15.09 -2.54
C ARG A 51 -4.97 15.03 -3.07
N LYS A 52 -4.29 16.17 -3.18
CA LYS A 52 -2.89 16.22 -3.63
C LYS A 52 -1.96 15.40 -2.73
N LYS A 53 -2.09 15.53 -1.39
CA LYS A 53 -1.30 14.74 -0.44
C LYS A 53 -1.58 13.23 -0.53
N LEU A 54 -2.83 12.87 -0.77
CA LEU A 54 -3.22 11.47 -0.96
C LEU A 54 -2.60 10.91 -2.24
N GLU A 55 -2.66 11.68 -3.33
CA GLU A 55 -2.08 11.31 -4.63
C GLU A 55 -0.55 11.15 -4.55
N GLU A 56 0.15 12.07 -3.89
CA GLU A 56 1.59 11.96 -3.60
C GLU A 56 1.92 10.73 -2.73
N THR A 57 1.03 10.35 -1.81
CA THR A 57 1.23 9.16 -0.96
C THR A 57 0.97 7.87 -1.74
N ILE A 58 -0.05 7.85 -2.60
CA ILE A 58 -0.32 6.72 -3.49
C ILE A 58 0.87 6.50 -4.42
N GLN A 59 1.39 7.55 -5.05
CA GLN A 59 2.56 7.45 -5.94
C GLN A 59 3.81 6.92 -5.20
N ARG A 60 4.07 7.42 -3.99
CA ARG A 60 5.18 6.92 -3.16
C ARG A 60 5.01 5.44 -2.82
N ASN A 61 3.79 5.03 -2.43
CA ASN A 61 3.52 3.64 -2.08
C ASN A 61 3.60 2.71 -3.30
N GLN A 62 3.14 3.15 -4.48
CA GLN A 62 3.30 2.41 -5.73
C GLN A 62 4.77 2.16 -6.05
N LYS A 63 5.61 3.20 -5.96
CA LYS A 63 7.05 3.07 -6.17
C LYS A 63 7.70 2.09 -5.19
N LEU A 64 7.32 2.14 -3.91
CA LEU A 64 7.82 1.19 -2.90
C LEU A 64 7.38 -0.25 -3.17
N LEU A 65 6.16 -0.46 -3.68
CA LEU A 65 5.69 -1.78 -4.09
C LEU A 65 6.53 -2.32 -5.25
N GLU A 66 6.75 -1.51 -6.29
CA GLU A 66 7.59 -1.89 -7.44
C GLU A 66 9.03 -2.23 -6.99
N GLU A 67 9.64 -1.41 -6.14
CA GLU A 67 10.98 -1.68 -5.59
C GLU A 67 11.03 -2.99 -4.80
N ASN A 68 9.99 -3.29 -4.03
CA ASN A 68 9.90 -4.54 -3.27
C ASN A 68 9.67 -5.76 -4.17
N GLU A 69 8.88 -5.64 -5.23
CA GLU A 69 8.67 -6.70 -6.21
C GLU A 69 9.98 -7.05 -6.94
N ILE A 70 10.76 -6.03 -7.33
CA ILE A 70 12.08 -6.23 -7.94
C ILE A 70 13.01 -6.98 -6.99
N LYS A 71 13.12 -6.51 -5.73
CA LYS A 71 13.95 -7.16 -4.70
C LYS A 71 13.52 -8.61 -4.45
N ARG A 72 12.21 -8.86 -4.38
CA ARG A 72 11.68 -10.22 -4.22
C ARG A 72 12.07 -11.11 -5.39
N GLY A 73 11.97 -10.60 -6.61
CA GLY A 73 12.40 -11.31 -7.82
C GLY A 73 13.88 -11.66 -7.82
N GLU A 74 14.75 -10.74 -7.40
CA GLU A 74 16.19 -10.97 -7.25
C GLU A 74 16.50 -12.03 -6.19
N ILE A 75 15.86 -11.92 -5.02
CA ILE A 75 16.01 -12.90 -3.93
C ILE A 75 15.59 -14.29 -4.40
N ARG A 76 14.42 -14.40 -5.03
CA ARG A 76 13.94 -15.69 -5.55
C ARG A 76 14.92 -16.30 -6.54
N LYS A 77 15.47 -15.51 -7.47
CA LYS A 77 16.51 -16.00 -8.40
C LYS A 77 17.76 -16.50 -7.67
N LYS A 78 18.22 -15.79 -6.64
CA LYS A 78 19.37 -16.21 -5.83
C LYS A 78 19.10 -17.52 -5.11
N LEU A 79 17.94 -17.65 -4.46
CA LEU A 79 17.55 -18.87 -3.76
C LEU A 79 17.46 -20.06 -4.72
N GLU A 80 16.92 -19.86 -5.92
CA GLU A 80 16.86 -20.86 -6.98
C GLU A 80 18.24 -21.32 -7.43
N ASN A 81 19.15 -20.38 -7.66
CA ASN A 81 20.53 -20.71 -8.03
C ASN A 81 21.21 -21.53 -6.93
N ILE A 82 21.08 -21.14 -5.66
CA ILE A 82 21.67 -21.87 -4.54
C ILE A 82 21.08 -23.29 -4.45
N LYS A 83 19.76 -23.43 -4.63
CA LYS A 83 19.09 -24.73 -4.67
C LYS A 83 19.70 -25.61 -5.77
N ASP A 84 19.82 -25.09 -6.98
CA ASP A 84 20.36 -25.82 -8.12
C ASP A 84 21.85 -26.17 -7.93
N GLU A 85 22.63 -25.29 -7.29
CA GLU A 85 24.03 -25.54 -6.90
C GLU A 85 24.18 -26.64 -5.84
N ILE A 86 23.23 -26.75 -4.90
CA ILE A 86 23.19 -27.84 -3.91
C ILE A 86 22.79 -29.14 -4.60
N LEU A 87 21.73 -29.13 -5.42
CA LEU A 87 21.21 -30.34 -6.06
C LEU A 87 22.16 -30.92 -7.13
N SER A 88 22.92 -30.05 -7.81
CA SER A 88 23.93 -30.46 -8.81
C SER A 88 25.24 -30.97 -8.20
N GLU A 89 25.45 -30.79 -6.89
CA GLU A 89 26.69 -31.20 -6.23
C GLU A 89 26.75 -32.72 -6.04
N SER A 90 27.66 -33.36 -6.77
CA SER A 90 27.86 -34.81 -6.70
C SER A 90 28.47 -35.28 -5.39
N ASP A 91 29.39 -34.51 -4.80
CA ASP A 91 30.05 -34.88 -3.54
C ASP A 91 29.13 -34.60 -2.36
N GLU A 92 28.75 -35.66 -1.63
CA GLU A 92 27.83 -35.55 -0.50
C GLU A 92 28.36 -34.65 0.63
N LYS A 93 29.69 -34.64 0.86
CA LYS A 93 30.29 -33.81 1.89
C LYS A 93 30.21 -32.33 1.50
N ILE A 94 30.57 -32.00 0.27
CA ILE A 94 30.50 -30.61 -0.24
C ILE A 94 29.04 -30.14 -0.30
N ARG A 95 28.12 -31.03 -0.70
CA ARG A 95 26.68 -30.74 -0.71
C ARG A 95 26.14 -30.37 0.66
N ARG A 96 26.54 -31.12 1.70
CA ARG A 96 26.17 -30.82 3.09
C ARG A 96 26.75 -29.49 3.56
N GLU A 97 28.01 -29.20 3.23
CA GLU A 97 28.63 -27.91 3.55
C GLU A 97 27.87 -26.74 2.89
N LYS A 98 27.54 -26.85 1.60
CA LYS A 98 26.71 -25.87 0.89
C LYS A 98 25.33 -25.71 1.52
N LEU A 99 24.69 -26.81 1.92
CA LEU A 99 23.40 -26.76 2.62
C LEU A 99 23.50 -26.05 3.96
N ASP A 100 24.52 -26.33 4.77
CA ASP A 100 24.68 -25.69 6.08
C ASP A 100 24.92 -24.18 5.96
N VAL A 101 25.69 -23.75 4.94
CA VAL A 101 25.85 -22.34 4.57
C VAL A 101 24.50 -21.74 4.17
N PHE A 102 23.77 -22.39 3.26
CA PHE A 102 22.45 -21.93 2.81
C PHE A 102 21.45 -21.78 3.97
N LEU A 103 21.38 -22.74 4.89
CA LEU A 103 20.48 -22.69 6.05
C LEU A 103 20.81 -21.54 7.01
N THR A 104 22.05 -21.06 7.00
CA THR A 104 22.51 -19.89 7.75
C THR A 104 22.13 -18.60 7.02
N GLU A 105 22.36 -18.54 5.71
CA GLU A 105 22.02 -17.39 4.87
C GLU A 105 20.51 -17.18 4.73
N ILE A 106 19.70 -18.23 4.93
CA ILE A 106 18.26 -18.13 4.72
C ILE A 106 17.56 -17.12 5.64
N ASP A 107 18.18 -16.79 6.77
CA ASP A 107 17.72 -15.75 7.70
C ASP A 107 17.82 -14.33 7.14
N GLU A 108 18.71 -14.11 6.18
CA GLU A 108 18.82 -12.82 5.49
C GLU A 108 17.55 -12.51 4.68
N TYR A 109 16.83 -13.55 4.26
CA TYR A 109 15.60 -13.46 3.47
C TYR A 109 14.32 -13.44 4.31
N LYS A 110 14.42 -13.12 5.61
CA LYS A 110 13.27 -13.05 6.55
C LYS A 110 12.09 -12.18 6.09
N TYR A 111 12.31 -11.25 5.16
CA TYR A 111 11.29 -10.36 4.63
C TYR A 111 10.39 -11.01 3.55
N PHE A 112 10.80 -12.16 3.02
CA PHE A 112 10.03 -12.96 2.05
C PHE A 112 10.07 -14.46 2.46
N PRO A 113 9.52 -14.80 3.63
CA PRO A 113 9.64 -16.13 4.21
C PRO A 113 8.99 -17.22 3.34
N GLU A 114 7.98 -16.87 2.54
CA GLU A 114 7.33 -17.78 1.58
C GLU A 114 8.32 -18.32 0.55
N ASP A 115 9.19 -17.47 0.00
CA ASP A 115 10.11 -17.87 -1.06
C ASP A 115 11.17 -18.82 -0.48
N SER A 116 11.70 -18.53 0.71
CA SER A 116 12.59 -19.41 1.44
C SER A 116 11.97 -20.78 1.75
N VAL A 117 10.70 -20.81 2.15
CA VAL A 117 9.96 -22.05 2.44
C VAL A 117 9.84 -22.94 1.21
N ILE A 118 9.50 -22.37 0.05
CA ILE A 118 9.37 -23.13 -1.21
C ILE A 118 10.68 -23.87 -1.53
N ILE A 119 11.82 -23.21 -1.32
CA ILE A 119 13.13 -23.79 -1.62
C ILE A 119 13.55 -24.86 -0.64
N LEU A 120 13.30 -24.63 0.64
CA LEU A 120 13.52 -25.66 1.65
C LEU A 120 12.69 -26.91 1.38
N GLU A 121 11.41 -26.76 0.99
CA GLU A 121 10.57 -27.91 0.65
C GLU A 121 11.09 -28.67 -0.58
N ALA A 122 11.51 -27.96 -1.64
CA ALA A 122 12.09 -28.58 -2.82
C ALA A 122 13.38 -29.36 -2.51
N LEU A 123 14.24 -28.82 -1.64
CA LEU A 123 15.48 -29.49 -1.24
C LEU A 123 15.23 -30.80 -0.47
N LYS A 124 14.12 -30.93 0.26
CA LYS A 124 13.81 -32.16 1.02
C LYS A 124 13.69 -33.40 0.15
N GLU A 125 13.26 -33.26 -1.10
CA GLU A 125 12.96 -34.41 -1.97
C GLU A 125 14.22 -35.18 -2.38
N SER A 126 15.39 -34.54 -2.33
CA SER A 126 16.64 -35.07 -2.92
C SER A 126 17.78 -35.24 -1.91
N LEU A 127 17.55 -34.94 -0.64
CA LEU A 127 18.58 -34.91 0.39
C LEU A 127 18.50 -36.10 1.36
N SER A 128 19.59 -36.31 2.10
CA SER A 128 19.67 -37.37 3.10
C SER A 128 18.69 -37.13 4.26
N ILE A 129 18.31 -38.19 4.99
CA ILE A 129 17.39 -38.08 6.14
C ILE A 129 17.90 -37.09 7.19
N ASP A 130 19.21 -37.03 7.42
CA ASP A 130 19.77 -36.12 8.43
C ASP A 130 19.74 -34.66 7.96
N ASP A 131 19.93 -34.41 6.68
CA ASP A 131 19.79 -33.07 6.09
C ASP A 131 18.32 -32.62 6.06
N ILE A 132 17.40 -33.55 5.75
CA ILE A 132 15.95 -33.32 5.84
C ILE A 132 15.56 -32.92 7.27
N LYS A 133 16.14 -33.50 8.33
CA LYS A 133 15.86 -33.07 9.71
C LYS A 133 16.27 -31.62 9.95
N LYS A 134 17.43 -31.20 9.46
CA LYS A 134 17.90 -29.80 9.57
C LYS A 134 16.93 -28.86 8.86
N ILE A 135 16.53 -29.20 7.63
CA ILE A 135 15.55 -28.45 6.85
C ILE A 135 14.20 -28.38 7.56
N ASN A 136 13.71 -29.50 8.10
CA ASN A 136 12.44 -29.57 8.82
C ASN A 136 12.47 -28.68 10.07
N MET A 137 13.57 -28.64 10.82
CA MET A 137 13.71 -27.71 11.94
C MET A 137 13.59 -26.25 11.50
N ARG A 138 14.15 -25.91 10.32
CA ARG A 138 14.04 -24.57 9.72
C ARG A 138 12.60 -24.27 9.30
N LEU A 139 11.97 -25.17 8.55
CA LEU A 139 10.59 -25.06 8.07
C LEU A 139 9.59 -24.90 9.21
N TYR A 140 9.75 -25.66 10.30
CA TYR A 140 8.90 -25.52 11.50
C TYR A 140 8.93 -24.09 12.06
N LYS A 141 10.13 -23.50 12.19
CA LYS A 141 10.28 -22.12 12.67
C LYS A 141 9.65 -21.12 11.70
N SER A 142 9.90 -21.27 10.40
CA SER A 142 9.33 -20.40 9.36
C SER A 142 7.80 -20.45 9.36
N TYR A 143 7.20 -21.65 9.40
CA TYR A 143 5.76 -21.81 9.44
C TYR A 143 5.12 -21.20 10.70
N LYS A 144 5.77 -21.29 11.86
CA LYS A 144 5.32 -20.59 13.07
C LYS A 144 5.36 -19.08 12.91
N SER A 145 6.43 -18.52 12.35
CA SER A 145 6.51 -17.07 12.12
C SER A 145 5.47 -16.55 11.12
N MET A 146 5.04 -17.40 10.19
CA MET A 146 3.99 -17.11 9.21
C MET A 146 2.58 -17.44 9.70
N ASN A 147 2.40 -17.83 10.97
CA ASN A 147 1.14 -18.29 11.54
C ASN A 147 0.49 -19.50 10.82
N GLN A 148 1.28 -20.32 10.11
CA GLN A 148 0.83 -21.54 9.43
C GLN A 148 0.97 -22.76 10.36
N PHE A 149 0.23 -22.76 11.47
CA PHE A 149 0.38 -23.73 12.55
C PHE A 149 0.14 -25.18 12.10
N ASP A 150 -0.86 -25.44 11.25
CA ASP A 150 -1.14 -26.79 10.73
C ASP A 150 0.06 -27.40 9.99
N LYS A 151 0.80 -26.57 9.24
CA LYS A 151 2.01 -27.02 8.54
C LYS A 151 3.17 -27.19 9.52
N ALA A 152 3.32 -26.30 10.49
CA ALA A 152 4.33 -26.43 11.53
C ALA A 152 4.15 -27.74 12.32
N ASP A 153 2.91 -28.10 12.66
CA ASP A 153 2.61 -29.32 13.41
C ASP A 153 2.91 -30.60 12.61
N LYS A 154 2.63 -30.59 11.30
CA LYS A 154 3.04 -31.67 10.38
C LYS A 154 4.55 -31.86 10.38
N ILE A 155 5.31 -30.79 10.22
CA ILE A 155 6.78 -30.83 10.23
C ILE A 155 7.31 -31.29 11.59
N MET A 156 6.68 -30.87 12.69
CA MET A 156 7.04 -31.32 14.03
C MET A 156 6.77 -32.82 14.25
N ALA A 157 5.71 -33.36 13.65
CA ALA A 157 5.43 -34.79 13.65
C ALA A 157 6.48 -35.58 12.86
N GLU A 158 6.90 -35.09 11.68
CA GLU A 158 8.00 -35.66 10.89
C GLU A 158 9.31 -35.69 11.70
N LEU A 159 9.64 -34.59 12.41
CA LEU A 159 10.84 -34.47 13.24
C LEU A 159 10.89 -35.42 14.43
N LYS A 160 9.74 -35.68 15.06
CA LYS A 160 9.65 -36.59 16.22
C LYS A 160 9.76 -38.07 15.83
N GLY A 161 10.01 -38.35 14.55
CA GLY A 161 9.96 -39.69 13.99
C GLY A 161 8.51 -40.10 13.88
N GLY A 162 7.90 -39.81 12.73
CA GLY A 162 6.58 -40.31 12.38
C GLY A 162 6.58 -41.84 12.43
N LYS A 163 6.28 -42.41 13.60
CA LYS A 163 5.64 -43.72 13.68
C LYS A 163 4.29 -43.54 12.99
N ASN A 164 4.15 -44.20 11.84
CA ASN A 164 2.95 -44.40 11.04
C ASN A 164 2.70 -43.33 9.95
N ALA A 165 3.32 -43.56 8.80
CA ALA A 165 2.55 -43.78 7.57
C ALA A 165 2.70 -45.26 7.20
#